data_AF-A0A968YU34-F1
#
_entry.id   AF-A0A968YU34-F1
#
_cell.length_a   1.000
_cell.length_b   1.000
_cell.length_c   1.000
_cell.angle_alpha   90.00
_cell.angle_beta   90.00
_cell.angle_gamma   90.00
#
_symmetry.space_group_name_H-M   'P 1'
#
loop_
_entity.id
_entity.type
_entity.pdbx_description
1 polymer ?
#
loop_
_entity_poly.entity_id
_entity_poly.type
_entity_poly.pdbx_seq_one_letter_code
_entity_poly.pdbx_strand_id
1 'polypeptide(L)'
;MQFSWHFDYDKGTSAWHIFDGRSGVFHIYTPISTERFNSGHHVSIYSEFVNNDLYDSSDKVWVVWVPGPSFNEYKNGYLNFSNREFWDSNFTYYWLAEELIPYAVYFYSLREYGLLNFFKRKLSSIQSINHILYQNFLKKFNLSEYITDGSIKYNSIEIDKINTSSDLLQNSRNLQKFFTMQRDIIPIDIEKLSKLLESLCICIRHSSSDDWHYVCQKLNFVNSDKKENIIQEIQDFIQSHTEKYIKSYILDDIFRSFSFALETSHLNKDEVKTIIDSWSPFIEFYQENILIQRYTNGVLVDK
;
A
#
# COMPACT_ATOMS: atom_id res chain seq x y z
N MET A 1 -1.19 -14.82 -18.75
CA MET A 1 -2.11 -14.28 -19.78
C MET A 1 -2.62 -15.30 -20.79
N GLN A 2 -1.89 -16.36 -21.17
CA GLN A 2 -2.43 -17.40 -22.08
C GLN A 2 -3.74 -18.07 -21.58
N PHE A 3 -3.98 -18.04 -20.27
CA PHE A 3 -5.20 -18.58 -19.65
C PHE A 3 -6.48 -17.84 -20.12
N SER A 4 -6.48 -16.51 -20.21
CA SER A 4 -7.66 -15.74 -20.63
C SER A 4 -8.05 -16.02 -22.07
N TRP A 5 -7.08 -16.29 -22.94
CA TRP A 5 -7.35 -16.66 -24.33
C TRP A 5 -8.05 -18.02 -24.46
N HIS A 6 -7.75 -18.95 -23.54
CA HIS A 6 -8.36 -20.27 -23.52
C HIS A 6 -9.80 -20.21 -23.03
N PHE A 7 -10.05 -19.37 -22.03
CA PHE A 7 -11.35 -19.17 -21.42
C PHE A 7 -11.98 -17.83 -21.83
N ASP A 8 -11.84 -17.49 -23.10
CA ASP A 8 -12.46 -16.30 -23.67
C ASP A 8 -13.98 -16.46 -23.65
N TYR A 9 -14.73 -15.41 -23.27
CA TYR A 9 -16.19 -15.48 -23.14
C TYR A 9 -16.89 -15.89 -24.45
N ASP A 10 -16.28 -15.60 -25.61
CA ASP A 10 -16.83 -15.97 -26.92
C ASP A 10 -16.49 -17.41 -27.35
N LYS A 11 -15.64 -18.12 -26.59
CA LYS A 11 -15.14 -19.46 -26.97
C LYS A 11 -15.76 -20.62 -26.20
N GLY A 12 -16.66 -20.36 -25.26
CA GLY A 12 -17.35 -21.41 -24.51
C GLY A 12 -18.29 -20.90 -23.43
N THR A 13 -18.87 -21.83 -22.68
CA THR A 13 -19.97 -21.56 -21.73
C THR A 13 -19.69 -22.08 -20.33
N SER A 14 -18.46 -22.47 -20.02
CA SER A 14 -18.11 -22.86 -18.64
C SER A 14 -18.03 -21.64 -17.74
N ALA A 15 -18.08 -21.83 -16.42
CA ALA A 15 -17.95 -20.75 -15.43
C ALA A 15 -16.64 -19.94 -15.55
N TRP A 16 -15.63 -20.46 -16.26
CA TRP A 16 -14.37 -19.78 -16.51
C TRP A 16 -14.36 -18.93 -17.77
N HIS A 17 -15.32 -19.11 -18.70
CA HIS A 17 -15.43 -18.33 -19.93
C HIS A 17 -15.99 -16.93 -19.65
N ILE A 18 -15.23 -16.16 -18.88
CA ILE A 18 -15.57 -14.81 -18.41
C ILE A 18 -14.46 -13.80 -18.74
N PHE A 19 -13.52 -14.15 -19.62
CA PHE A 19 -12.43 -13.27 -20.01
C PHE A 19 -12.70 -12.64 -21.38
N ASP A 20 -12.51 -11.33 -21.53
CA ASP A 20 -12.29 -10.72 -22.85
C ASP A 20 -10.80 -10.93 -23.21
N GLY A 21 -10.53 -11.95 -24.01
CA GLY A 21 -9.21 -12.52 -24.26
C GLY A 21 -8.32 -11.67 -25.17
N ARG A 22 -8.12 -10.38 -24.83
CA ARG A 22 -7.19 -9.47 -25.51
C ARG A 22 -5.82 -9.49 -24.82
N SER A 23 -4.76 -9.16 -25.57
CA SER A 23 -3.37 -9.26 -25.09
C SER A 23 -3.08 -8.32 -23.92
N GLY A 24 -2.29 -8.78 -22.95
CA GLY A 24 -1.68 -7.89 -21.94
C GLY A 24 -2.49 -7.66 -20.67
N VAL A 25 -3.75 -8.10 -20.59
CA VAL A 25 -4.65 -7.76 -19.47
C VAL A 25 -5.68 -8.86 -19.23
N PHE A 26 -6.00 -9.13 -17.98
CA PHE A 26 -7.20 -9.89 -17.63
C PHE A 26 -8.39 -8.94 -17.53
N HIS A 27 -9.19 -8.88 -18.59
CA HIS A 27 -10.48 -8.20 -18.58
C HIS A 27 -11.56 -9.23 -18.23
N ILE A 28 -12.25 -9.02 -17.11
CA ILE A 28 -13.30 -9.93 -16.65
C ILE A 28 -14.64 -9.37 -17.08
N TYR A 29 -15.31 -10.11 -17.96
CA TYR A 29 -16.53 -9.71 -18.65
C TYR A 29 -17.53 -10.88 -18.71
N THR A 30 -18.75 -10.60 -18.28
CA THR A 30 -19.86 -11.54 -18.35
C THR A 30 -20.87 -11.03 -19.39
N PRO A 31 -21.02 -11.66 -20.58
CA PRO A 31 -21.94 -11.17 -21.61
C PRO A 31 -23.41 -11.31 -21.20
N ILE A 32 -23.74 -12.37 -20.45
CA ILE A 32 -25.10 -12.72 -20.04
C ILE A 32 -25.11 -12.94 -18.53
N SER A 33 -26.05 -12.29 -17.82
CA SER A 33 -26.18 -12.43 -16.38
C SER A 33 -26.30 -13.89 -15.96
N THR A 34 -25.54 -14.28 -14.95
CA THR A 34 -25.54 -15.60 -14.33
C THR A 34 -26.04 -15.50 -12.89
N GLU A 35 -26.18 -16.64 -12.20
CA GLU A 35 -26.45 -16.65 -10.77
C GLU A 35 -25.37 -15.89 -9.97
N ARG A 36 -24.12 -15.97 -10.45
CA ARG A 36 -22.94 -15.45 -9.78
C ARG A 36 -22.65 -13.99 -10.10
N PHE A 37 -22.78 -13.59 -11.36
CA PHE A 37 -22.38 -12.27 -11.86
C PHE A 37 -23.46 -11.67 -12.76
N ASN A 38 -23.69 -10.36 -12.63
CA ASN A 38 -24.55 -9.63 -13.56
C ASN A 38 -23.79 -9.44 -14.89
N SER A 39 -24.53 -9.21 -15.98
CA SER A 39 -23.90 -8.94 -17.28
C SER A 39 -23.14 -7.61 -17.26
N GLY A 40 -21.94 -7.59 -17.82
CA GLY A 40 -21.11 -6.41 -17.92
C GLY A 40 -19.64 -6.70 -17.62
N HIS A 41 -18.86 -5.63 -17.52
CA HIS A 41 -17.47 -5.68 -17.13
C HIS A 41 -17.34 -5.58 -15.61
N HIS A 42 -16.47 -6.41 -15.02
CA HIS A 42 -16.30 -6.52 -13.57
C HIS A 42 -15.01 -5.84 -13.08
N VAL A 43 -13.87 -6.16 -13.70
CA VAL A 43 -12.54 -5.65 -13.32
C VAL A 43 -11.51 -5.87 -14.43
N SER A 44 -10.52 -4.98 -14.50
CA SER A 44 -9.34 -5.13 -15.35
C SER A 44 -8.11 -5.33 -14.49
N ILE A 45 -7.31 -6.34 -14.81
CA ILE A 45 -6.12 -6.71 -14.02
C ILE A 45 -4.91 -6.76 -14.93
N TYR A 46 -3.89 -5.97 -14.59
CA TYR A 46 -2.65 -5.85 -15.34
C TYR A 46 -1.50 -6.51 -14.57
N SER A 47 -0.45 -6.87 -15.30
CA SER A 47 0.83 -7.23 -14.69
C SER A 47 1.84 -6.11 -14.92
N GLU A 48 2.49 -5.66 -13.87
CA GLU A 48 3.66 -4.77 -13.96
C GLU A 48 4.90 -5.51 -13.45
N PHE A 49 6.05 -5.25 -14.05
CA PHE A 49 7.31 -5.81 -13.56
C PHE A 49 7.64 -5.23 -12.18
N VAL A 50 8.23 -6.04 -11.31
CA VAL A 50 8.59 -5.58 -9.95
C VAL A 50 9.64 -4.48 -9.99
N ASN A 51 10.56 -4.56 -10.95
CA ASN A 51 11.61 -3.59 -11.22
C ASN A 51 11.37 -2.91 -12.58
N ASN A 52 11.60 -1.60 -12.66
CA ASN A 52 11.49 -0.81 -13.90
C ASN A 52 12.67 -1.07 -14.87
N ASP A 53 13.60 -1.95 -14.51
CA ASP A 53 14.66 -2.35 -15.40
C ASP A 53 14.12 -3.39 -16.40
N LEU A 54 13.97 -2.97 -17.66
CA LEU A 54 13.52 -3.78 -18.80
C LEU A 54 14.33 -5.08 -19.01
N TYR A 55 15.42 -5.28 -18.26
CA TYR A 55 16.34 -6.40 -18.34
C TYR A 55 16.32 -7.32 -17.12
N ASP A 56 15.56 -7.00 -16.07
CA ASP A 56 15.48 -7.88 -14.90
C ASP A 56 14.45 -8.98 -15.15
N SER A 57 14.95 -10.21 -15.34
CA SER A 57 14.17 -11.43 -15.56
C SER A 57 13.54 -11.94 -14.26
N SER A 58 12.98 -11.05 -13.46
CA SER A 58 12.28 -11.43 -12.24
C SER A 58 11.01 -12.20 -12.63
N ASP A 59 10.88 -13.45 -12.16
CA ASP A 59 9.67 -14.27 -12.32
C ASP A 59 8.46 -13.72 -11.52
N LYS A 60 8.60 -12.55 -10.91
CA LYS A 60 7.59 -11.87 -10.10
C LYS A 60 7.01 -10.68 -10.83
N VAL A 61 5.71 -10.49 -10.66
CA VAL A 61 4.97 -9.34 -11.20
C VAL A 61 4.10 -8.73 -10.11
N TRP A 62 3.92 -7.42 -10.17
CA TRP A 62 2.82 -6.74 -9.50
C TRP A 62 1.52 -7.04 -10.24
N VAL A 63 0.51 -7.40 -9.48
CA VAL A 63 -0.86 -7.51 -9.99
C VAL A 63 -1.55 -6.18 -9.73
N VAL A 64 -1.84 -5.44 -10.79
CA VAL A 64 -2.44 -4.10 -10.71
C VAL A 64 -3.92 -4.20 -10.97
N TRP A 65 -4.70 -3.85 -9.96
CA TRP A 65 -6.16 -3.78 -10.02
C TRP A 65 -6.59 -2.43 -10.59
N VAL A 66 -7.47 -2.45 -11.59
CA VAL A 66 -8.06 -1.26 -12.17
C VAL A 66 -9.58 -1.45 -12.22
N PRO A 67 -10.35 -0.52 -11.65
CA PRO A 67 -11.81 -0.55 -11.78
C PRO A 67 -12.16 -0.37 -13.27
N GLY A 68 -13.21 -1.05 -13.74
CA GLY A 68 -13.46 -1.26 -15.18
C GLY A 68 -13.39 -0.04 -16.12
N PRO A 69 -13.28 -0.28 -17.44
CA PRO A 69 -12.64 0.60 -18.43
C PRO A 69 -13.33 1.93 -18.72
N SER A 70 -14.39 2.33 -18.00
CA SER A 70 -14.84 3.72 -18.11
C SER A 70 -15.42 4.27 -16.82
N PHE A 71 -14.71 5.27 -16.25
CA PHE A 71 -15.21 6.21 -15.26
C PHE A 71 -16.52 6.93 -15.67
N ASN A 72 -16.89 6.85 -16.95
CA ASN A 72 -18.07 7.48 -17.53
C ASN A 72 -19.28 6.54 -17.70
N GLU A 73 -19.14 5.20 -17.62
CA GLU A 73 -20.28 4.26 -17.61
C GLU A 73 -20.91 4.10 -16.22
N TYR A 74 -20.34 4.71 -15.19
CA TYR A 74 -20.89 4.74 -13.84
C TYR A 74 -22.15 5.63 -13.80
N LYS A 75 -23.31 5.07 -14.15
CA LYS A 75 -24.59 5.77 -14.03
C LYS A 75 -24.85 6.31 -12.61
N ASN A 76 -24.20 5.76 -11.57
CA ASN A 76 -24.33 6.14 -10.16
C ASN A 76 -22.98 6.33 -9.40
N GLY A 77 -21.86 6.58 -10.09
CA GLY A 77 -20.54 6.75 -9.45
C GLY A 77 -20.04 5.51 -8.67
N TYR A 78 -19.04 5.70 -7.80
CA TYR A 78 -18.34 4.69 -6.95
C TYR A 78 -19.23 3.79 -6.06
N LEU A 79 -20.55 3.89 -6.14
CA LEU A 79 -21.53 3.21 -5.27
C LEU A 79 -21.92 1.79 -5.73
N ASN A 80 -21.41 1.31 -6.87
CA ASN A 80 -21.81 0.02 -7.46
C ASN A 80 -20.76 -1.10 -7.29
N PHE A 81 -19.79 -0.95 -6.38
CA PHE A 81 -18.90 -2.07 -6.06
C PHE A 81 -19.69 -3.19 -5.38
N SER A 82 -19.66 -4.37 -5.99
CA SER A 82 -20.22 -5.59 -5.44
C SER A 82 -19.58 -6.80 -6.10
N ASN A 83 -19.67 -7.94 -5.43
CA ASN A 83 -19.25 -9.22 -5.99
C ASN A 83 -20.01 -9.63 -7.27
N ARG A 84 -21.17 -9.03 -7.57
CA ARG A 84 -21.97 -9.32 -8.77
C ARG A 84 -21.74 -8.36 -9.92
N GLU A 85 -21.35 -7.11 -9.62
CA GLU A 85 -21.15 -6.04 -10.60
C GLU A 85 -19.68 -5.64 -10.63
N PHE A 86 -19.31 -4.44 -10.19
CA PHE A 86 -17.92 -4.01 -10.20
C PHE A 86 -17.17 -4.59 -9.02
N TRP A 87 -16.08 -5.32 -9.28
CA TRP A 87 -15.33 -5.93 -8.20
C TRP A 87 -14.40 -4.92 -7.57
N ASP A 88 -14.51 -4.73 -6.27
CA ASP A 88 -13.51 -4.01 -5.51
C ASP A 88 -12.18 -4.79 -5.45
N SER A 89 -11.14 -4.15 -4.95
CA SER A 89 -9.81 -4.74 -4.82
C SER A 89 -9.79 -5.95 -3.88
N ASN A 90 -10.63 -5.95 -2.85
CA ASN A 90 -10.69 -7.01 -1.85
C ASN A 90 -11.30 -8.29 -2.44
N PHE A 91 -12.47 -8.19 -3.07
CA PHE A 91 -13.09 -9.28 -3.79
C PHE A 91 -12.18 -9.80 -4.90
N THR A 92 -11.54 -8.90 -5.65
CA THR A 92 -10.62 -9.30 -6.72
C THR A 92 -9.44 -10.09 -6.16
N TYR A 93 -8.85 -9.65 -5.05
CA TYR A 93 -7.77 -10.38 -4.38
C TYR A 93 -8.19 -11.80 -4.00
N TYR A 94 -9.32 -11.96 -3.30
CA TYR A 94 -9.79 -13.29 -2.90
C TYR A 94 -10.14 -14.16 -4.09
N TRP A 95 -10.79 -13.61 -5.12
CA TRP A 95 -11.07 -14.35 -6.34
C TRP A 95 -9.79 -14.80 -7.05
N LEU A 96 -8.74 -13.97 -7.10
CA LEU A 96 -7.44 -14.36 -7.64
C LEU A 96 -6.80 -15.47 -6.82
N ALA A 97 -6.73 -15.29 -5.50
CA ALA A 97 -6.03 -16.14 -4.57
C ALA A 97 -6.69 -17.52 -4.39
N GLU A 98 -8.02 -17.54 -4.27
CA GLU A 98 -8.77 -18.74 -3.91
C GLU A 98 -9.30 -19.48 -5.14
N GLU A 99 -9.47 -18.79 -6.28
CA GLU A 99 -10.08 -19.38 -7.46
C GLU A 99 -9.15 -19.35 -8.67
N LEU A 100 -8.78 -18.16 -9.19
CA LEU A 100 -8.11 -18.07 -10.49
C LEU A 100 -6.74 -18.74 -10.47
N ILE A 101 -5.87 -18.37 -9.53
CA ILE A 101 -4.48 -18.85 -9.50
C ILE A 101 -4.45 -20.36 -9.28
N PRO A 102 -5.14 -20.94 -8.27
CA PRO A 102 -5.16 -22.39 -8.09
C PRO A 102 -5.67 -23.13 -9.33
N TYR A 103 -6.76 -22.64 -9.95
CA TYR A 103 -7.33 -23.30 -11.12
C TYR A 103 -6.44 -23.17 -12.35
N ALA A 104 -5.80 -22.02 -12.56
CA ALA A 104 -4.86 -21.81 -13.65
C ALA A 104 -3.65 -22.76 -13.52
N VAL A 105 -3.04 -22.85 -12.34
CA VAL A 105 -1.93 -23.77 -12.07
C VAL A 105 -2.35 -25.22 -12.31
N TYR A 106 -3.52 -25.61 -11.79
CA TYR A 106 -4.09 -26.93 -12.04
C TYR A 106 -4.26 -27.21 -13.54
N PHE A 107 -4.88 -26.29 -14.27
CA PHE A 107 -5.14 -26.41 -15.70
C PHE A 107 -3.84 -26.60 -16.51
N TYR A 108 -2.79 -25.83 -16.20
CA TYR A 108 -1.50 -25.99 -16.87
C TYR A 108 -0.78 -27.28 -16.47
N SER A 109 -0.87 -27.72 -15.21
CA SER A 109 -0.31 -29.02 -14.80
C SER A 109 -0.94 -30.19 -15.58
N LEU A 110 -2.27 -30.16 -15.79
CA LEU A 110 -2.95 -31.18 -16.62
C LEU A 110 -2.48 -31.17 -18.08
N ARG A 111 -2.11 -30.00 -18.60
CA ARG A 111 -1.60 -29.85 -19.96
C ARG A 111 -0.22 -30.47 -20.10
N GLU A 112 0.66 -30.21 -19.15
CA GLU A 112 2.03 -30.75 -19.11
C GLU A 112 2.03 -32.28 -19.05
N TYR A 113 1.12 -32.87 -18.26
CA TYR A 113 0.95 -34.33 -18.19
C TYR A 113 0.16 -34.94 -19.36
N GLY A 114 -0.26 -34.14 -20.35
CA GLY A 114 -1.02 -34.61 -21.52
C GLY A 114 -2.45 -35.09 -21.21
N LEU A 115 -2.95 -34.84 -20.00
CA LEU A 115 -4.22 -35.36 -19.52
C LEU A 115 -5.43 -34.59 -20.06
N LEU A 116 -5.24 -33.36 -20.55
CA LEU A 116 -6.32 -32.55 -21.16
C LEU A 116 -7.02 -33.26 -22.33
N ASN A 117 -6.29 -34.05 -23.13
CA ASN A 117 -6.87 -34.81 -24.24
C ASN A 117 -7.72 -36.00 -23.75
N PHE A 118 -7.41 -36.54 -22.57
CA PHE A 118 -8.18 -37.59 -21.91
C PHE A 118 -9.52 -37.03 -21.40
N PHE A 119 -9.52 -35.79 -20.89
CA PHE A 119 -10.71 -35.11 -20.36
C PHE A 119 -11.65 -34.52 -21.42
N LYS A 120 -11.19 -34.33 -22.67
CA LYS A 120 -12.02 -33.86 -23.80
C LYS A 120 -12.98 -34.91 -24.36
N ARG A 121 -12.80 -36.20 -24.05
CA ARG A 121 -13.70 -37.28 -24.51
C ARG A 121 -14.90 -37.41 -23.56
N LYS A 122 -16.11 -37.26 -24.09
CA LYS A 122 -17.43 -37.31 -23.40
C LYS A 122 -17.52 -38.33 -22.26
N LEU A 123 -17.96 -37.87 -21.08
CA LEU A 123 -18.94 -38.51 -20.18
C LEU A 123 -19.14 -37.64 -18.91
N SER A 124 -20.35 -37.61 -18.37
CA SER A 124 -20.70 -36.91 -17.11
C SER A 124 -19.89 -37.39 -15.90
N SER A 125 -19.40 -38.63 -15.93
CA SER A 125 -18.50 -39.21 -14.93
C SER A 125 -17.09 -38.59 -14.94
N ILE A 126 -16.71 -37.87 -16.00
CA ILE A 126 -15.41 -37.18 -16.05
C ILE A 126 -15.46 -35.84 -15.31
N GLN A 127 -16.63 -35.20 -15.22
CA GLN A 127 -16.78 -33.94 -14.50
C GLN A 127 -16.63 -34.15 -12.99
N SER A 128 -17.15 -35.26 -12.45
CA SER A 128 -16.92 -35.66 -11.05
C SER A 128 -15.47 -36.07 -10.80
N ILE A 129 -14.82 -36.77 -11.74
CA ILE A 129 -13.38 -37.09 -11.64
C ILE A 129 -12.53 -35.81 -11.64
N ASN A 130 -12.80 -34.87 -12.55
CA ASN A 130 -12.09 -33.59 -12.59
C ASN A 130 -12.28 -32.81 -11.30
N HIS A 131 -13.51 -32.76 -10.77
CA HIS A 131 -13.78 -32.16 -9.47
C HIS A 131 -12.96 -32.83 -8.35
N ILE A 132 -12.94 -34.16 -8.26
CA ILE A 132 -12.15 -34.89 -7.24
C ILE A 132 -10.65 -34.60 -7.40
N LEU A 133 -10.14 -34.58 -8.63
CA LEU A 133 -8.73 -34.29 -8.90
C LEU A 133 -8.37 -32.86 -8.51
N TYR A 134 -9.22 -31.89 -8.83
CA TYR A 134 -9.03 -30.49 -8.44
C TYR A 134 -9.08 -30.33 -6.91
N GLN A 135 -10.02 -30.97 -6.22
CA GLN A 135 -10.07 -30.96 -4.75
C GLN A 135 -8.81 -31.58 -4.11
N ASN A 136 -8.27 -32.64 -4.70
CA ASN A 136 -7.01 -33.24 -4.25
C ASN A 136 -5.80 -32.35 -4.55
N PHE A 137 -5.82 -31.60 -5.65
CA PHE A 137 -4.82 -30.58 -5.96
C PHE A 137 -4.87 -29.45 -4.92
N LEU A 138 -6.05 -28.91 -4.60
CA LEU A 138 -6.22 -27.84 -3.62
C LEU A 138 -5.66 -28.21 -2.24
N LYS A 139 -5.79 -29.47 -1.80
CA LYS A 139 -5.19 -29.95 -0.54
C LYS A 139 -3.66 -29.84 -0.48
N LYS A 140 -3.01 -29.80 -1.63
CA LYS A 140 -1.54 -29.71 -1.78
C LYS A 140 -1.11 -28.33 -2.27
N PHE A 141 -2.04 -27.49 -2.70
CA PHE A 141 -1.74 -26.19 -3.27
C PHE A 141 -1.33 -25.23 -2.16
N ASN A 142 -0.12 -24.69 -2.28
CA ASN A 142 0.41 -23.72 -1.34
C ASN A 142 0.36 -22.33 -1.97
N LEU A 143 -0.63 -21.52 -1.58
CA LEU A 143 -0.82 -20.18 -2.13
C LEU A 143 0.41 -19.27 -1.93
N SER A 144 1.14 -19.43 -0.82
CA SER A 144 2.32 -18.61 -0.49
C SER A 144 3.50 -18.77 -1.46
N GLU A 145 3.49 -19.83 -2.30
CA GLU A 145 4.47 -19.99 -3.38
C GLU A 145 4.16 -19.12 -4.60
N TYR A 146 2.92 -18.63 -4.74
CA TYR A 146 2.43 -17.88 -5.91
C TYR A 146 2.09 -16.44 -5.58
N ILE A 147 1.59 -16.17 -4.37
CA ILE A 147 1.34 -14.84 -3.86
C ILE A 147 2.28 -14.62 -2.68
N THR A 148 3.20 -13.68 -2.84
CA THR A 148 3.88 -13.10 -1.69
C THR A 148 3.05 -11.93 -1.19
N ASP A 149 2.66 -11.97 0.08
CA ASP A 149 2.27 -10.78 0.83
C ASP A 149 3.50 -9.90 0.97
N GLY A 150 3.83 -9.20 -0.10
CA GLY A 150 4.78 -8.12 -0.03
C GLY A 150 4.17 -7.04 0.83
N SER A 151 4.39 -7.10 2.15
CA SER A 151 4.58 -5.85 2.90
C SER A 151 5.63 -5.14 2.09
N ILE A 152 5.20 -4.07 1.43
CA ILE A 152 6.10 -3.47 0.47
C ILE A 152 7.18 -2.84 1.33
N LYS A 153 8.36 -3.45 1.33
CA LYS A 153 9.58 -2.95 1.97
C LYS A 153 10.04 -1.72 1.21
N TYR A 154 9.23 -0.68 1.24
CA TYR A 154 9.71 0.67 1.03
C TYR A 154 10.53 1.05 2.27
N ASN A 155 11.01 2.29 2.32
CA ASN A 155 11.39 2.90 3.59
C ASN A 155 10.15 3.08 4.51
N SER A 156 9.20 2.14 4.50
CA SER A 156 8.06 2.07 5.40
C SER A 156 8.59 2.02 6.81
N ILE A 157 8.17 3.00 7.59
CA ILE A 157 8.54 3.07 9.00
C ILE A 157 7.72 2.02 9.73
N GLU A 158 8.36 0.92 10.13
CA GLU A 158 7.73 -0.14 10.90
C GLU A 158 7.72 0.27 12.38
N ILE A 159 6.58 0.81 12.82
CA ILE A 159 6.37 1.35 14.19
C ILE A 159 6.84 0.36 15.27
N ASP A 160 6.47 -0.92 15.14
CA ASP A 160 6.80 -1.97 16.12
C ASP A 160 8.31 -2.27 16.24
N LYS A 161 9.11 -1.86 15.25
CA LYS A 161 10.57 -2.05 15.24
C LYS A 161 11.33 -0.90 15.90
N ILE A 162 10.70 0.24 16.12
CA ILE A 162 11.35 1.41 16.72
C ILE A 162 11.40 1.21 18.24
N ASN A 163 12.59 0.97 18.80
CA ASN A 163 12.74 0.65 20.22
C ASN A 163 13.83 1.45 20.94
N THR A 164 14.59 2.27 20.21
CA THR A 164 15.74 3.03 20.74
C THR A 164 15.77 4.48 20.23
N SER A 165 16.54 5.36 20.90
CA SER A 165 16.80 6.73 20.38
C SER A 165 17.41 6.71 18.98
N SER A 166 18.24 5.70 18.68
CA SER A 166 18.86 5.55 17.36
C SER A 166 17.81 5.24 16.28
N ASP A 167 16.83 4.39 16.59
CA ASP A 167 15.73 4.10 15.66
C ASP A 167 14.89 5.35 15.42
N LEU A 168 14.56 6.10 16.49
CA LEU A 168 13.88 7.38 16.37
C LEU A 168 14.67 8.37 15.51
N LEU A 169 15.99 8.49 15.73
CA LEU A 169 16.84 9.40 14.96
C LEU A 169 16.80 9.08 13.46
N GLN A 170 16.92 7.80 13.11
CA GLN A 170 16.86 7.37 11.70
C GLN A 170 15.49 7.67 11.08
N ASN A 171 14.40 7.39 11.81
CA ASN A 171 13.05 7.63 11.31
C ASN A 171 12.70 9.13 11.24
N SER A 172 13.22 9.95 12.16
CA SER A 172 13.12 11.41 12.10
C SER A 172 13.73 11.94 10.81
N ARG A 173 14.92 11.46 10.42
CA ARG A 173 15.59 11.85 9.17
C ARG A 173 14.80 11.42 7.93
N ASN A 174 14.14 10.26 7.99
CA ASN A 174 13.28 9.79 6.90
C ASN A 174 12.03 10.70 6.73
N LEU A 175 11.36 11.03 7.84
CA LEU A 175 10.21 11.94 7.85
C LEU A 175 10.62 13.35 7.42
N GLN A 176 11.73 13.86 7.93
CA GLN A 176 12.32 15.14 7.52
C GLN A 176 12.51 15.19 5.99
N LYS A 177 13.19 14.19 5.41
CA LYS A 177 13.45 14.13 3.98
C LYS A 177 12.16 14.17 3.16
N PHE A 178 11.14 13.47 3.61
CA PHE A 178 9.82 13.49 2.97
C PHE A 178 9.17 14.87 3.01
N PHE A 179 9.05 15.48 4.19
CA PHE A 179 8.41 16.79 4.34
C PHE A 179 9.22 17.93 3.68
N THR A 180 10.54 17.75 3.50
CA THR A 180 11.38 18.65 2.69
C THR A 180 10.95 18.62 1.21
N MET A 181 10.59 17.45 0.68
CA MET A 181 10.24 17.26 -0.72
C MET A 181 8.78 17.63 -1.02
N GLN A 182 7.90 17.51 -0.03
CA GLN A 182 6.49 17.85 -0.18
C GLN A 182 6.29 19.38 -0.18
N ARG A 183 5.61 19.89 -1.21
CA ARG A 183 5.35 21.34 -1.38
C ARG A 183 3.96 21.79 -0.93
N ASP A 184 3.17 20.85 -0.41
CA ASP A 184 1.76 21.07 -0.15
C ASP A 184 1.49 21.58 1.27
N ILE A 185 0.29 22.14 1.41
CA ILE A 185 -0.33 22.42 2.71
C ILE A 185 -0.92 21.10 3.21
N ILE A 186 -0.53 20.69 4.42
CA ILE A 186 -0.94 19.44 5.01
C ILE A 186 -2.07 19.73 6.01
N PRO A 187 -3.27 19.14 5.83
CA PRO A 187 -4.32 19.23 6.82
C PRO A 187 -3.93 18.40 8.04
N ILE A 188 -3.68 19.07 9.16
CA ILE A 188 -3.29 18.43 10.41
C ILE A 188 -4.17 18.96 11.54
N ASP A 189 -4.68 18.02 12.31
CA ASP A 189 -5.36 18.35 13.57
C ASP A 189 -4.35 19.01 14.52
N ILE A 190 -4.76 20.14 15.10
CA ILE A 190 -3.93 20.87 16.05
C ILE A 190 -3.53 19.97 17.23
N GLU A 191 -4.38 19.05 17.65
CA GLU A 191 -4.06 18.09 18.71
C GLU A 191 -2.87 17.19 18.34
N LYS A 192 -2.78 16.78 17.06
CA LYS A 192 -1.67 15.95 16.56
C LYS A 192 -0.37 16.75 16.51
N LEU A 193 -0.43 18.01 16.08
CA LEU A 193 0.74 18.90 16.08
C LEU A 193 1.23 19.17 17.50
N SER A 194 0.32 19.45 18.44
CA SER A 194 0.67 19.66 19.85
C SER A 194 1.37 18.45 20.45
N LYS A 195 0.84 17.24 20.22
CA LYS A 195 1.47 15.98 20.66
C LYS A 195 2.86 15.78 20.07
N LEU A 196 3.05 16.13 18.80
CA LEU A 196 4.36 16.07 18.14
C LEU A 196 5.37 17.04 18.78
N LEU A 197 4.94 18.26 19.08
CA LEU A 197 5.80 19.26 19.72
C LEU A 197 6.08 18.95 21.19
N GLU A 198 5.11 18.40 21.91
CA GLU A 198 5.29 17.91 23.29
C GLU A 198 6.30 16.76 23.34
N SER A 199 6.28 15.86 22.36
CA SER A 199 7.26 14.78 22.29
C SER A 199 8.66 15.27 21.88
N LEU A 200 8.76 16.37 21.12
CA LEU A 200 10.04 17.07 20.92
C LEU A 200 10.61 17.61 22.23
N CYS A 201 9.76 18.16 23.11
CA CYS A 201 10.18 18.57 24.45
C CYS A 201 10.74 17.39 25.27
N ILE A 202 10.23 16.16 25.08
CA ILE A 202 10.81 14.96 25.74
C ILE A 202 12.24 14.74 25.24
N CYS A 203 12.48 14.74 23.92
CA CYS A 203 13.83 14.61 23.37
C CYS A 203 14.77 15.70 23.89
N ILE A 204 14.32 16.96 23.87
CA ILE A 204 15.08 18.09 24.38
C ILE A 204 15.44 17.86 25.86
N ARG A 205 14.48 17.48 26.71
CA ARG A 205 14.67 17.16 28.15
C ARG A 205 15.71 16.09 28.42
N HIS A 206 15.87 15.12 27.54
CA HIS A 206 16.79 13.99 27.73
C HIS A 206 18.08 14.08 26.89
N SER A 207 18.24 15.17 26.13
CA SER A 207 19.46 15.49 25.40
C SER A 207 20.51 16.14 26.31
N SER A 208 21.77 15.78 26.07
CA SER A 208 22.96 16.38 26.67
C SER A 208 23.57 17.52 25.85
N SER A 209 22.91 18.00 24.80
CA SER A 209 23.41 19.14 24.02
C SER A 209 23.38 20.44 24.83
N ASP A 210 24.45 21.22 24.73
CA ASP A 210 24.57 22.56 25.33
C ASP A 210 24.33 23.68 24.30
N ASP A 211 24.37 23.37 23.01
CA ASP A 211 24.07 24.31 21.93
C ASP A 211 22.71 23.97 21.32
N TRP A 212 21.77 24.90 21.41
CA TRP A 212 20.44 24.75 20.89
C TRP A 212 20.09 25.76 19.80
N HIS A 213 21.06 26.55 19.34
CA HIS A 213 20.85 27.60 18.36
C HIS A 213 20.21 27.07 17.07
N TYR A 214 20.61 25.86 16.65
CA TYR A 214 20.04 25.19 15.48
C TYR A 214 18.54 24.95 15.62
N VAL A 215 18.09 24.39 16.77
CA VAL A 215 16.67 24.12 17.02
C VAL A 215 15.87 25.42 17.04
N CYS A 216 16.39 26.47 17.68
CA CYS A 216 15.72 27.76 17.73
C CYS A 216 15.57 28.39 16.35
N GLN A 217 16.61 28.31 15.51
CA GLN A 217 16.54 28.79 14.15
C GLN A 217 15.47 28.04 13.33
N LYS A 218 15.37 26.71 13.48
CA LYS A 218 14.39 25.90 12.74
C LYS A 218 12.96 26.16 13.18
N LEU A 219 12.74 26.32 14.48
CA LEU A 219 11.40 26.59 15.02
C LEU A 219 11.03 28.08 15.01
N ASN A 220 11.93 28.95 14.51
CA ASN A 220 11.78 30.41 14.49
C ASN A 220 11.57 31.02 15.88
N PHE A 221 12.32 30.51 16.87
CA PHE A 221 12.36 30.99 18.24
C PHE A 221 13.49 32.00 18.43
N VAL A 222 13.20 33.10 19.12
CA VAL A 222 14.03 34.32 19.04
C VAL A 222 15.07 34.39 20.16
N ASN A 223 14.84 33.75 21.32
CA ASN A 223 15.59 34.09 22.55
C ASN A 223 15.98 32.91 23.46
N SER A 224 16.17 31.70 22.92
CA SER A 224 16.33 30.50 23.74
C SER A 224 17.61 29.72 23.46
N ASP A 225 18.75 30.16 24.00
CA ASP A 225 19.99 29.36 24.01
C ASP A 225 19.95 28.24 25.06
N LYS A 226 18.98 28.29 25.99
CA LYS A 226 18.76 27.29 27.03
C LYS A 226 17.56 26.41 26.75
N LYS A 227 17.77 25.13 27.05
CA LYS A 227 16.81 24.04 27.01
C LYS A 227 15.43 24.38 27.59
N GLU A 228 15.40 24.98 28.78
CA GLU A 228 14.16 25.35 29.47
C GLU A 228 13.38 26.43 28.72
N ASN A 229 14.08 27.39 28.11
CA ASN A 229 13.44 28.45 27.34
C ASN A 229 12.82 27.91 26.06
N ILE A 230 13.47 26.95 25.39
CA ILE A 230 12.94 26.31 24.18
C ILE A 230 11.66 25.54 24.51
N ILE A 231 11.69 24.77 25.61
CA ILE A 231 10.51 24.04 26.08
C ILE A 231 9.36 25.00 26.35
N GLN A 232 9.63 26.16 26.97
CA GLN A 232 8.61 27.18 27.21
C GLN A 232 8.09 27.79 25.90
N GLU A 233 8.96 28.16 24.96
CA GLU A 233 8.54 28.70 23.65
C GLU A 233 7.71 27.68 22.85
N ILE A 234 8.04 26.39 22.93
CA ILE A 234 7.21 25.32 22.35
C ILE A 234 5.81 25.29 23.00
N GLN A 235 5.74 25.39 24.33
CA GLN A 235 4.46 25.41 25.04
C GLN A 235 3.62 26.64 24.70
N ASP A 236 4.25 27.81 24.60
CA ASP A 236 3.59 29.06 24.21
C ASP A 236 3.10 28.99 22.75
N PHE A 237 3.89 28.38 21.86
CA PHE A 237 3.48 28.12 20.47
C PHE A 237 2.26 27.20 20.44
N ILE A 238 2.26 26.09 21.17
CA ILE A 238 1.12 25.16 21.25
C ILE A 238 -0.16 25.87 21.71
N GLN A 239 -0.06 26.75 22.71
CA GLN A 239 -1.23 27.46 23.26
C GLN A 239 -1.76 28.57 22.34
N SER A 240 -0.88 29.20 21.56
CA SER A 240 -1.24 30.33 20.69
C SER A 240 -1.60 29.91 19.26
N HIS A 241 -1.18 28.73 18.82
CA HIS A 241 -1.50 28.22 17.50
C HIS A 241 -2.99 27.90 17.40
N THR A 242 -3.63 28.27 16.29
CA THR A 242 -5.06 28.03 16.05
C THR A 242 -5.34 27.55 14.63
N GLU A 243 -4.32 27.47 13.78
CA GLU A 243 -4.47 27.06 12.39
C GLU A 243 -4.67 25.54 12.30
N LYS A 244 -5.58 25.13 11.42
CA LYS A 244 -5.88 23.70 11.14
C LYS A 244 -5.03 23.11 10.01
N TYR A 245 -4.12 23.91 9.49
CA TYR A 245 -3.33 23.60 8.31
C TYR A 245 -1.91 24.07 8.58
N ILE A 246 -0.95 23.23 8.24
CA ILE A 246 0.46 23.61 8.31
C ILE A 246 1.12 23.37 6.97
N LYS A 247 2.08 24.23 6.65
CA LYS A 247 2.91 24.04 5.46
C LYS A 247 3.90 22.92 5.76
N SER A 248 4.16 22.05 4.77
CA SER A 248 5.06 20.91 4.95
C SER A 248 6.45 21.28 5.50
N TYR A 249 6.99 22.45 5.16
CA TYR A 249 8.29 22.87 5.69
C TYR A 249 8.30 23.02 7.23
N ILE A 250 7.16 23.29 7.87
CA ILE A 250 7.06 23.37 9.33
C ILE A 250 7.34 21.98 9.93
N LEU A 251 6.83 20.92 9.31
CA LEU A 251 7.13 19.55 9.73
C LEU A 251 8.58 19.17 9.45
N ASP A 252 9.13 19.57 8.30
CA ASP A 252 10.58 19.42 8.04
C ASP A 252 11.40 20.04 9.17
N ASP A 253 11.10 21.28 9.56
CA ASP A 253 11.82 21.97 10.63
C ASP A 253 11.63 21.34 12.02
N ILE A 254 10.43 20.81 12.31
CA ILE A 254 10.19 20.02 13.53
C ILE A 254 11.00 18.73 13.52
N PHE A 255 10.98 17.94 12.43
CA PHE A 255 11.75 16.70 12.34
C PHE A 255 13.27 16.93 12.29
N ARG A 256 13.74 18.08 11.78
CA ARG A 256 15.14 18.52 11.94
C ARG A 256 15.49 18.73 13.41
N SER A 257 14.59 19.35 14.15
CA SER A 257 14.76 19.61 15.58
C SER A 257 14.78 18.31 16.38
N PHE A 258 13.93 17.35 16.03
CA PHE A 258 14.00 15.99 16.57
C PHE A 258 15.33 15.33 16.28
N SER A 259 15.79 15.33 15.02
CA SER A 259 17.06 14.71 14.65
C SER A 259 18.22 15.31 15.44
N PHE A 260 18.25 16.63 15.61
CA PHE A 260 19.27 17.29 16.41
C PHE A 260 19.20 16.86 17.89
N ALA A 261 18.02 16.92 18.51
CA ALA A 261 17.87 16.55 19.92
C ALA A 261 18.22 15.07 20.15
N LEU A 262 17.80 14.18 19.24
CA LEU A 262 17.98 12.73 19.36
C LEU A 262 19.44 12.28 19.26
N GLU A 263 20.33 13.03 18.61
CA GLU A 263 21.76 12.70 18.48
C GLU A 263 22.45 12.54 19.84
N THR A 264 21.96 13.23 20.87
CA THR A 264 22.52 13.24 22.22
C THR A 264 21.50 12.85 23.29
N SER A 265 20.33 12.32 22.88
CA SER A 265 19.24 11.95 23.80
C SER A 265 19.38 10.55 24.39
N HIS A 266 19.23 10.45 25.71
CA HIS A 266 19.18 9.18 26.43
C HIS A 266 17.75 8.88 26.87
N LEU A 267 16.97 8.29 25.97
CA LEU A 267 15.56 7.95 26.19
C LEU A 267 15.40 6.53 26.72
N ASN A 268 14.45 6.33 27.63
CA ASN A 268 13.99 5.02 28.05
C ASN A 268 12.89 4.48 27.10
N LYS A 269 12.46 3.23 27.32
CA LYS A 269 11.48 2.57 26.44
C LYS A 269 10.11 3.25 26.43
N ASP A 270 9.66 3.76 27.57
CA ASP A 270 8.33 4.39 27.69
C ASP A 270 8.32 5.77 27.00
N GLU A 271 9.43 6.50 27.10
CA GLU A 271 9.65 7.76 26.36
C GLU A 271 9.69 7.52 24.86
N VAL A 272 10.44 6.51 24.41
CA VAL A 272 10.48 6.11 22.99
C VAL A 272 9.08 5.79 22.48
N LYS A 273 8.31 4.98 23.23
CA LYS A 273 6.93 4.65 22.88
C LYS A 273 6.04 5.89 22.79
N THR A 274 6.13 6.79 23.77
CA THR A 274 5.36 8.04 23.78
C THR A 274 5.66 8.90 22.56
N ILE A 275 6.94 9.00 22.16
CA ILE A 275 7.35 9.73 20.96
C ILE A 275 6.79 9.06 19.70
N ILE A 276 6.89 7.74 19.59
CA ILE A 276 6.35 6.98 18.44
C ILE A 276 4.84 7.16 18.30
N ASP A 277 4.10 7.08 19.41
CA ASP A 277 2.64 7.26 19.41
C ASP A 277 2.26 8.65 18.89
N SER A 278 3.06 9.68 19.20
CA SER A 278 2.88 11.03 18.65
C SER A 278 3.26 11.15 17.16
N TRP A 279 4.17 10.30 16.67
CA TRP A 279 4.61 10.28 15.27
C TRP A 279 3.68 9.48 14.36
N SER A 280 2.88 8.53 14.90
CA SER A 280 2.02 7.63 14.11
C SER A 280 1.21 8.35 13.03
N PRO A 281 0.51 9.47 13.30
CA PRO A 281 -0.28 10.13 12.26
C PRO A 281 0.56 10.67 11.10
N PHE A 282 1.81 11.06 11.36
CA PHE A 282 2.73 11.57 10.35
C PHE A 282 3.40 10.44 9.57
N ILE A 283 3.65 9.31 10.24
CA ILE A 283 4.11 8.06 9.61
C ILE A 283 3.03 7.50 8.68
N GLU A 284 1.77 7.48 9.11
CA GLU A 284 0.63 7.08 8.29
C GLU A 284 0.52 7.96 7.05
N PHE A 285 0.59 9.29 7.21
CA PHE A 285 0.57 10.22 6.09
C PHE A 285 1.75 10.01 5.14
N TYR A 286 2.96 9.79 5.66
CA TYR A 286 4.16 9.45 4.89
C TYR A 286 3.96 8.16 4.06
N GLN A 287 3.43 7.11 4.69
CA GLN A 287 3.20 5.82 4.05
C GLN A 287 2.12 5.92 2.96
N GLU A 288 1.01 6.61 3.24
CA GLU A 288 -0.07 6.84 2.28
C GLU A 288 0.43 7.61 1.05
N ASN A 289 1.21 8.68 1.25
CA ASN A 289 1.72 9.48 0.13
C ASN A 289 2.78 8.76 -0.70
N ILE A 290 3.62 7.91 -0.10
CA ILE A 290 4.55 7.07 -0.87
C ILE A 290 3.78 6.10 -1.76
N LEU A 291 2.70 5.51 -1.24
CA LEU A 291 1.83 4.65 -2.04
C LEU A 291 1.22 5.46 -3.19
N ILE A 292 0.60 6.61 -2.90
CA ILE A 292 0.00 7.49 -3.92
C ILE A 292 1.02 7.86 -4.99
N GLN A 293 2.18 8.41 -4.62
CA GLN A 293 3.21 8.84 -5.57
C GLN A 293 3.64 7.72 -6.52
N ARG A 294 3.74 6.47 -6.04
CA ARG A 294 4.05 5.33 -6.90
C ARG A 294 2.93 5.06 -7.91
N TYR A 295 1.68 5.02 -7.43
CA TYR A 295 0.53 4.73 -8.29
C TYR A 295 0.13 5.90 -9.20
N THR A 296 0.49 7.15 -8.87
CA THR A 296 0.26 8.32 -9.73
C THR A 296 1.39 8.57 -10.71
N ASN A 297 2.65 8.32 -10.33
CA ASN A 297 3.79 8.47 -11.25
C ASN A 297 3.89 7.30 -12.24
N GLY A 298 3.31 6.12 -11.94
CA GLY A 298 3.12 5.04 -12.91
C GLY A 298 2.07 5.35 -13.99
N VAL A 299 1.16 6.31 -13.75
CA VAL A 299 0.07 6.69 -14.66
C VAL A 299 0.42 7.92 -15.52
N LEU A 300 1.54 8.60 -15.24
CA LEU A 300 1.94 9.84 -15.93
C LEU A 300 3.13 9.70 -16.88
N VAL A 301 3.58 8.47 -17.18
CA VAL A 301 4.46 8.21 -18.34
C VAL A 301 3.60 7.90 -19.56
N ASP A 302 2.78 8.87 -19.97
CA ASP A 302 2.24 9.01 -21.33
C ASP A 302 1.47 10.35 -21.39
N LYS A 303 2.24 11.44 -21.44
CA LYS A 303 1.83 12.70 -22.10
C LYS A 303 3.04 13.31 -22.79
#